data_AF-A0A662J6T5-F1
#
_entry.id   AF-A0A662J6T5-F1
#
_cell.length_a   1.000
_cell.length_b   1.000
_cell.length_c   1.000
_cell.angle_alpha   90.00
_cell.angle_beta   90.00
_cell.angle_gamma   90.00
#
_symmetry.space_group_name_H-M   'P 1'
#
loop_
_entity.id
_entity.type
_entity.pdbx_description
1 polymer ?
#
loop_
_entity_poly.entity_id
_entity_poly.type
_entity_poly.pdbx_seq_one_letter_code
_entity_poly.pdbx_strand_id
1 'polypeptide(L)'
;TLRIVTRGGGEIPLSNARVELYVIYRGSEILYDYGITDDNGYVEFVRVPQGEVKIRVIWNGIEVAETILNTKEELSKTIKCDLYSARITIMSGSGRYLINAKVKLTYPNGTSKIFTSNEVGEVDFGLLPPGKYKISVTWKNVDVASTDFILPYPTSSSGDYEYTIKCEVYDLKVRVINSLNKPLNGAKVVISSPTGIIEECYVRGGIAEFKDLPYGDYTLDVYYLNKRTTRRVTVGAGLLSYEIRLDVLFAIDGYAFSLRETILLGIGITGFAIALVILAKVIASKIISLRRPKRRKKKVELFVPFRPEGGRS
;
A
#
# COMPACT_ATOMS: atom_id res chain seq x y z
N THR A 1 -11.42 2.09 55.04
CA THR A 1 -10.65 1.57 53.87
C THR A 1 -11.35 1.92 52.58
N LEU A 2 -10.64 2.39 51.57
CA LEU A 2 -11.21 2.70 50.26
C LEU A 2 -10.73 1.68 49.24
N ARG A 3 -11.61 1.32 48.30
CA ARG A 3 -11.26 0.51 47.13
C ARG A 3 -11.40 1.36 45.89
N ILE A 4 -10.34 1.48 45.11
CA ILE A 4 -10.28 2.31 43.91
C ILE A 4 -10.28 1.39 42.70
N VAL A 5 -11.27 1.56 41.83
CA VAL A 5 -11.43 0.77 40.61
C VAL A 5 -11.72 1.69 39.43
N THR A 6 -11.46 1.24 38.21
CA THR A 6 -11.82 1.97 37.00
C THR A 6 -13.35 1.94 36.77
N ARG A 7 -13.90 2.99 36.15
CA ARG A 7 -15.30 3.02 35.70
C ARG A 7 -15.43 2.24 34.39
N GLY A 8 -14.56 2.52 33.42
CA GLY A 8 -14.40 1.72 32.21
C GLY A 8 -13.42 0.57 32.41
N GLY A 9 -13.16 -0.22 31.37
CA GLY A 9 -12.17 -1.31 31.37
C GLY A 9 -12.53 -2.52 32.25
N GLY A 10 -13.75 -2.57 32.82
CA GLY A 10 -14.23 -3.73 33.59
C GLY A 10 -13.92 -3.69 35.09
N GLU A 11 -13.98 -2.51 35.73
CA GLU A 11 -13.76 -2.35 37.18
C GLU A 11 -12.40 -2.87 37.66
N ILE A 12 -11.36 -2.65 36.85
CA ILE A 12 -9.98 -3.06 37.16
C ILE A 12 -9.53 -2.30 38.41
N PRO A 13 -8.95 -2.99 39.42
CA PRO A 13 -8.35 -2.32 40.56
C PRO A 13 -7.24 -1.37 40.14
N LEU A 14 -7.30 -0.12 40.61
CA LEU A 14 -6.34 0.90 40.21
C LEU A 14 -5.18 0.93 41.20
N SER A 15 -4.09 0.24 40.86
CA SER A 15 -2.84 0.26 41.64
C SER A 15 -2.07 1.56 41.49
N ASN A 16 -1.26 1.91 42.50
CA ASN A 16 -0.36 3.07 42.49
C ASN A 16 -1.07 4.42 42.26
N ALA A 17 -2.38 4.50 42.52
CA ALA A 17 -3.12 5.74 42.50
C ALA A 17 -2.91 6.47 43.82
N ARG A 18 -2.69 7.78 43.75
CA ARG A 18 -2.62 8.65 44.92
C ARG A 18 -4.03 9.04 45.32
N VAL A 19 -4.42 8.68 46.53
CA VAL A 19 -5.71 9.04 47.11
C VAL A 19 -5.49 10.10 48.16
N GLU A 20 -6.13 11.24 48.00
CA GLU A 20 -6.01 12.38 48.89
C GLU A 20 -7.32 12.58 49.64
N LEU A 21 -7.23 12.67 50.97
CA LEU A 21 -8.36 12.88 51.86
C LEU A 21 -8.32 14.30 52.39
N TYR A 22 -9.39 15.05 52.15
CA TYR A 22 -9.57 16.42 52.58
C TYR A 22 -10.68 16.51 53.61
N VAL A 23 -10.44 17.27 54.68
CA VAL A 23 -11.48 17.70 55.59
C VAL A 23 -12.02 19.06 55.15
N ILE A 24 -13.34 19.23 55.21
CA ILE A 24 -14.00 20.48 54.87
C ILE A 24 -14.24 21.25 56.17
N TYR A 25 -13.50 22.33 56.39
CA TYR A 25 -13.65 23.18 57.57
C TYR A 25 -13.99 24.61 57.16
N ARG A 26 -15.18 25.09 57.56
CA ARG A 26 -15.68 26.45 57.24
C ARG A 26 -15.57 26.81 55.74
N GLY A 27 -15.84 25.83 54.87
CA GLY A 27 -15.78 25.99 53.42
C GLY A 27 -14.38 25.90 52.80
N SER A 28 -13.33 25.66 53.59
CA SER A 28 -11.97 25.40 53.10
C SER A 28 -11.67 23.90 53.07
N GLU A 29 -11.09 23.43 51.96
CA GLU A 29 -10.57 22.08 51.82
C GLU A 29 -9.15 22.02 52.37
N ILE A 30 -8.93 21.22 53.41
CA ILE A 30 -7.61 21.03 54.01
C ILE A 30 -7.20 19.59 53.80
N LEU A 31 -6.06 19.34 53.14
CA LEU A 31 -5.51 18.01 52.98
C LEU A 31 -5.21 17.45 54.37
N TYR A 32 -5.93 16.40 54.74
CA TYR A 32 -5.78 15.73 56.03
C TYR A 32 -4.72 14.63 55.95
N ASP A 33 -4.83 13.78 54.93
CA ASP A 33 -3.91 12.65 54.72
C ASP A 33 -3.90 12.24 53.24
N TYR A 34 -2.91 11.47 52.84
CA TYR A 34 -2.87 10.83 51.52
C TYR A 34 -2.25 9.44 51.59
N GLY A 35 -2.67 8.57 50.67
CA GLY A 35 -2.15 7.22 50.55
C GLY A 35 -2.00 6.80 49.10
N ILE A 36 -1.25 5.72 48.87
CA ILE A 36 -1.10 5.10 47.56
C ILE A 36 -1.83 3.75 47.59
N THR A 37 -2.60 3.46 46.55
CA THR A 37 -3.29 2.17 46.45
C THR A 37 -2.33 1.02 46.16
N ASP A 38 -2.61 -0.13 46.77
CA ASP A 38 -1.91 -1.39 46.48
C ASP A 38 -2.31 -2.00 45.12
N ASP A 39 -1.73 -3.16 44.79
CA ASP A 39 -2.02 -3.88 43.55
C ASP A 39 -3.50 -4.32 43.41
N ASN A 40 -4.23 -4.38 44.52
CA ASN A 40 -5.65 -4.71 44.59
C ASN A 40 -6.54 -3.45 44.65
N GLY A 41 -5.96 -2.26 44.47
CA GLY A 41 -6.67 -0.98 44.47
C GLY A 41 -7.11 -0.49 45.85
N TYR A 42 -6.59 -1.06 46.94
CA TYR A 42 -6.98 -0.67 48.29
C TYR A 42 -6.04 0.38 48.89
N VAL A 43 -6.61 1.28 49.68
CA VAL A 43 -5.88 2.22 50.54
C VAL A 43 -6.61 2.36 51.87
N GLU A 44 -5.86 2.42 52.97
CA GLU A 44 -6.41 2.57 54.32
C GLU A 44 -5.98 3.90 54.93
N PHE A 45 -6.95 4.59 55.53
CA PHE A 45 -6.75 5.80 56.32
C PHE A 45 -7.19 5.52 57.75
N VAL A 46 -6.33 5.89 58.70
CA VAL A 46 -6.54 5.63 60.13
C VAL A 46 -6.84 6.95 60.83
N ARG A 47 -7.75 6.94 61.83
CA ARG A 47 -8.15 8.13 62.61
C ARG A 47 -8.78 9.26 61.78
N VAL A 48 -9.47 8.92 60.69
CA VAL A 48 -10.20 9.89 59.88
C VAL A 48 -11.26 10.63 60.73
N PRO A 49 -11.33 11.96 60.68
CA PRO A 49 -12.32 12.73 61.42
C PRO A 49 -13.77 12.34 61.08
N GLN A 50 -14.64 12.42 62.08
CA GLN A 50 -16.06 12.14 61.92
C GLN A 50 -16.78 13.29 61.19
N GLY A 51 -17.50 12.98 60.10
CA GLY A 51 -18.23 13.96 59.29
C GLY A 51 -18.02 13.76 57.80
N GLU A 52 -18.30 14.81 57.03
CA GLU A 52 -18.05 14.80 55.58
C GLU A 52 -16.58 15.04 55.28
N VAL A 53 -16.00 14.12 54.52
CA VAL A 53 -14.65 14.23 53.97
C VAL A 53 -14.72 14.16 52.46
N LYS A 54 -13.85 14.92 51.80
CA LYS A 54 -13.71 14.92 50.35
C LYS A 54 -12.52 14.05 49.98
N ILE A 55 -12.70 13.20 48.97
CA ILE A 55 -11.69 12.27 48.50
C ILE A 55 -11.41 12.60 47.04
N ARG A 56 -10.13 12.81 46.71
CA ARG A 56 -9.64 12.93 45.33
C ARG A 56 -8.76 11.74 45.01
N VAL A 57 -8.91 11.21 43.81
CA VAL A 57 -8.03 10.15 43.29
C VAL A 57 -7.25 10.70 42.12
N ILE A 58 -5.92 10.66 42.24
CA ILE A 58 -4.97 11.15 41.25
C ILE A 58 -4.21 9.95 40.69
N TRP A 59 -4.23 9.80 39.36
CA TRP A 59 -3.51 8.77 38.64
C TRP A 59 -2.63 9.40 37.57
N ASN A 60 -1.32 9.10 37.59
CA ASN A 60 -0.32 9.71 36.71
C ASN A 60 -0.40 11.25 36.65
N GLY A 61 -0.70 11.89 37.79
CA GLY A 61 -0.79 13.35 37.91
C GLY A 61 -2.12 13.95 37.43
N ILE A 62 -3.11 13.15 37.05
CA ILE A 62 -4.44 13.59 36.61
C ILE A 62 -5.48 13.17 37.64
N GLU A 63 -6.36 14.08 38.04
CA GLU A 63 -7.52 13.75 38.87
C GLU A 63 -8.51 12.92 38.05
N VAL A 64 -8.79 11.70 38.52
CA VAL A 64 -9.65 10.72 37.86
C VAL A 64 -10.92 10.39 38.65
N ALA A 65 -11.02 10.85 39.90
CA ALA A 65 -12.26 10.82 40.65
C ALA A 65 -12.27 11.89 41.74
N GLU A 66 -13.46 12.40 42.03
CA GLU A 66 -13.74 13.23 43.19
C GLU A 66 -15.05 12.75 43.82
N THR A 67 -15.06 12.53 45.14
CA THR A 67 -16.28 12.14 45.85
C THR A 67 -16.29 12.66 47.29
N ILE A 68 -17.48 12.72 47.87
CA ILE A 68 -17.66 13.01 49.29
C ILE A 68 -18.05 11.70 49.98
N LEU A 69 -17.49 11.48 51.17
CA LEU A 69 -17.78 10.37 52.05
C LEU A 69 -18.23 10.93 53.41
N ASN A 70 -19.40 10.51 53.88
CA ASN A 70 -19.84 10.79 55.24
C ASN A 70 -19.37 9.66 56.17
N THR A 71 -18.32 9.92 56.94
CA THR A 71 -17.70 8.91 57.83
C THR A 71 -18.57 8.52 59.02
N LYS A 72 -19.74 9.16 59.20
CA LYS A 72 -20.76 8.72 60.16
C LYS A 72 -21.58 7.53 59.66
N GLU A 73 -21.71 7.41 58.34
CA GLU A 73 -22.58 6.43 57.69
C GLU A 73 -21.77 5.28 57.09
N GLU A 74 -20.61 5.59 56.50
CA GLU A 74 -19.82 4.63 55.75
C GLU A 74 -18.33 4.79 56.08
N LEU A 75 -17.69 3.68 56.50
CA LEU A 75 -16.25 3.62 56.81
C LEU A 75 -15.42 2.97 55.68
N SER A 76 -16.11 2.45 54.67
CA SER A 76 -15.49 1.86 53.49
C SER A 76 -16.31 2.10 52.25
N LYS A 77 -15.68 2.57 51.17
CA LYS A 77 -16.36 2.90 49.92
C LYS A 77 -15.54 2.42 48.73
N THR A 78 -16.24 1.92 47.71
CA THR A 78 -15.62 1.71 46.39
C THR A 78 -15.79 2.98 45.56
N ILE A 79 -14.67 3.54 45.11
CA ILE A 79 -14.62 4.75 44.29
C ILE A 79 -14.30 4.32 42.86
N LYS A 80 -15.18 4.69 41.93
CA LYS A 80 -15.00 4.45 40.49
C LYS A 80 -14.31 5.65 39.86
N CYS A 81 -13.17 5.41 39.24
CA CYS A 81 -12.37 6.42 38.54
C CYS A 81 -12.73 6.50 37.07
N ASP A 82 -12.79 7.71 36.53
CA ASP A 82 -13.11 7.99 35.14
C ASP A 82 -11.90 7.68 34.22
N LEU A 83 -11.52 6.42 34.21
CA LEU A 83 -10.53 5.82 33.33
C LEU A 83 -11.24 4.78 32.45
N TYR A 84 -10.92 4.81 31.17
CA TYR A 84 -11.58 4.01 30.15
C TYR A 84 -10.57 3.27 29.29
N SER A 85 -10.90 2.05 28.91
CA SER A 85 -10.10 1.26 27.95
C SER A 85 -10.29 1.83 26.55
N ALA A 86 -9.21 1.88 25.77
CA ALA A 86 -9.27 2.25 24.37
C ALA A 86 -8.44 1.26 23.52
N ARG A 87 -9.13 0.55 22.63
CA ARG A 87 -8.53 -0.39 21.68
C ARG A 87 -9.06 -0.12 20.27
N ILE A 88 -8.19 -0.29 19.28
CA ILE A 88 -8.59 -0.21 17.88
C ILE A 88 -8.06 -1.40 17.09
N THR A 89 -8.74 -1.69 15.98
CA THR A 89 -8.29 -2.66 14.98
C THR A 89 -8.06 -1.92 13.66
N ILE A 90 -6.88 -2.10 13.06
CA ILE A 90 -6.48 -1.46 11.81
C ILE A 90 -6.65 -2.45 10.66
N MET A 91 -7.45 -2.06 9.67
CA MET A 91 -7.72 -2.87 8.49
C MET A 91 -7.46 -2.09 7.21
N SER A 92 -7.03 -2.78 6.16
CA SER A 92 -6.99 -2.26 4.80
C SER A 92 -8.41 -2.01 4.28
N GLY A 93 -8.53 -1.22 3.22
CA GLY A 93 -9.78 -1.05 2.48
C GLY A 93 -10.28 -2.34 1.85
N SER A 94 -9.40 -3.34 1.65
CA SER A 94 -9.74 -4.69 1.21
C SER A 94 -10.15 -5.63 2.36
N GLY A 95 -10.18 -5.16 3.61
CA GLY A 95 -10.64 -5.93 4.76
C GLY A 95 -9.62 -6.90 5.35
N ARG A 96 -8.32 -6.69 5.11
CA ARG A 96 -7.25 -7.43 5.80
C ARG A 96 -6.69 -6.63 6.96
N TYR A 97 -6.18 -7.31 7.98
CA TYR A 97 -5.44 -6.66 9.05
C TYR A 97 -4.15 -6.05 8.52
N LEU A 98 -3.87 -4.80 8.90
CA LEU A 98 -2.57 -4.17 8.62
C LEU A 98 -1.66 -4.40 9.82
N ILE A 99 -0.71 -5.32 9.66
CA ILE A 99 0.29 -5.67 10.67
C ILE A 99 1.43 -4.65 10.60
N ASN A 100 1.92 -4.17 11.74
CA ASN A 100 2.98 -3.16 11.83
C ASN A 100 2.61 -1.76 11.30
N ALA A 101 1.32 -1.42 11.24
CA ALA A 101 0.89 -0.06 10.94
C ALA A 101 1.28 0.88 12.08
N LYS A 102 1.85 2.04 11.75
CA LYS A 102 2.22 3.04 12.76
C LYS A 102 0.98 3.84 13.12
N VAL A 103 0.64 3.87 14.40
CA VAL A 103 -0.54 4.57 14.91
C VAL A 103 -0.08 5.63 15.89
N LYS A 104 -0.35 6.90 15.57
CA LYS A 104 -0.09 8.03 16.46
C LYS A 104 -1.36 8.36 17.22
N LEU A 105 -1.32 8.23 18.54
CA LEU A 105 -2.34 8.74 19.45
C LEU A 105 -1.91 10.12 19.94
N THR A 106 -2.76 11.13 19.75
CA THR A 106 -2.58 12.48 20.29
C THR A 106 -3.53 12.68 21.46
N TYR A 107 -2.96 13.04 22.60
CA TYR A 107 -3.66 13.27 23.87
C TYR A 107 -4.34 14.65 23.89
N PRO A 108 -5.31 14.89 24.80
CA PRO A 108 -5.99 16.18 24.93
C PRO A 108 -5.06 17.37 25.16
N ASN A 109 -3.91 17.15 25.80
CA ASN A 109 -2.90 18.18 26.04
C ASN A 109 -1.96 18.44 24.83
N GLY A 110 -2.21 17.81 23.68
CA GLY A 110 -1.42 17.95 22.45
C GLY A 110 -0.17 17.07 22.38
N THR A 111 0.22 16.39 23.46
CA THR A 111 1.30 15.39 23.41
C THR A 111 0.88 14.18 22.58
N SER A 112 1.83 13.36 22.13
CA SER A 112 1.50 12.19 21.33
C SER A 112 2.42 11.00 21.60
N LYS A 113 1.89 9.80 21.38
CA LYS A 113 2.62 8.54 21.49
C LYS A 113 2.38 7.71 20.24
N ILE A 114 3.41 7.00 19.80
CA ILE A 114 3.37 6.12 18.63
C ILE A 114 3.23 4.67 19.11
N PHE A 115 2.31 3.95 18.48
CA PHE A 115 2.04 2.55 18.67
C PHE A 115 2.19 1.82 17.33
N THR A 116 2.23 0.50 17.39
CA THR A 116 2.33 -0.35 16.20
C THR A 116 1.30 -1.46 16.33
N SER A 117 0.53 -1.72 15.26
CA SER A 117 -0.46 -2.79 15.26
C SER A 117 0.17 -4.17 15.27
N ASN A 118 -0.44 -5.10 16.01
CA ASN A 118 0.03 -6.48 16.13
C ASN A 118 -0.41 -7.36 14.93
N GLU A 119 -0.21 -8.68 15.03
CA GLU A 119 -0.52 -9.67 13.97
C GLU A 119 -2.00 -9.74 13.58
N VAL A 120 -2.91 -9.31 14.46
CA VAL A 120 -4.35 -9.21 14.21
C VAL A 120 -4.80 -7.76 13.99
N GLY A 121 -3.86 -6.86 13.69
CA GLY A 121 -4.12 -5.46 13.40
C GLY A 121 -4.53 -4.63 14.62
N GLU A 122 -4.44 -5.16 15.83
CA GLU A 122 -4.91 -4.47 17.03
C GLU A 122 -3.85 -3.53 17.61
N VAL A 123 -4.32 -2.43 18.19
CA VAL A 123 -3.55 -1.51 19.02
C VAL A 123 -4.33 -1.26 20.31
N ASP A 124 -3.70 -1.58 21.43
CA ASP A 124 -4.22 -1.31 22.77
C ASP A 124 -3.53 -0.07 23.34
N PHE A 125 -4.32 0.96 23.63
CA PHE A 125 -3.82 2.20 24.25
C PHE A 125 -3.80 2.14 25.78
N GLY A 126 -4.33 1.07 26.36
CA GLY A 126 -4.53 0.90 27.79
C GLY A 126 -5.65 1.77 28.33
N LEU A 127 -5.50 2.16 29.60
CA LEU A 127 -6.43 3.04 30.29
C LEU A 127 -6.10 4.51 30.00
N LEU A 128 -7.13 5.26 29.60
CA LEU A 128 -7.05 6.67 29.27
C LEU A 128 -8.05 7.49 30.12
N PRO A 129 -7.67 8.69 30.59
CA PRO A 129 -8.58 9.62 31.26
C PRO A 129 -9.58 10.25 30.28
N PRO A 130 -10.62 10.95 30.78
CA PRO A 130 -11.61 11.58 29.93
C PRO A 130 -10.96 12.67 29.07
N GLY A 131 -11.48 12.86 27.87
CA GLY A 131 -10.99 13.90 26.97
C GLY A 131 -11.15 13.55 25.50
N LYS A 132 -10.68 14.49 24.65
CA LYS A 132 -10.69 14.34 23.20
C LYS A 132 -9.32 13.89 22.70
N TYR A 133 -9.32 12.81 21.94
CA TYR A 133 -8.13 12.19 21.38
C TYR A 133 -8.20 12.20 19.86
N LYS A 134 -7.02 12.15 19.22
CA LYS A 134 -6.88 12.00 17.76
C LYS A 134 -5.98 10.82 17.46
N ILE A 135 -6.41 10.00 16.51
CA ILE A 135 -5.65 8.89 15.94
C ILE A 135 -5.26 9.25 14.51
N SER A 136 -3.99 9.06 14.17
CA SER A 136 -3.49 9.09 12.79
C SER A 136 -2.76 7.79 12.49
N VAL A 137 -3.07 7.17 11.35
CA VAL A 137 -2.48 5.90 10.93
C VAL A 137 -1.61 6.14 9.72
N THR A 138 -0.36 5.72 9.80
CA THR A 138 0.64 5.83 8.73
C THR A 138 1.05 4.43 8.28
N TRP A 139 1.00 4.19 6.97
CA TRP A 139 1.37 2.94 6.31
C TRP A 139 2.36 3.22 5.17
N LYS A 140 3.49 2.52 5.15
CA LYS A 140 4.60 2.77 4.18
C LYS A 140 4.96 4.27 4.04
N ASN A 141 4.99 4.97 5.19
CA ASN A 141 5.25 6.42 5.30
C ASN A 141 4.21 7.35 4.63
N VAL A 142 3.00 6.85 4.37
CA VAL A 142 1.86 7.61 3.87
C VAL A 142 0.76 7.60 4.93
N ASP A 143 0.13 8.75 5.18
CA ASP A 143 -1.03 8.82 6.07
C ASP A 143 -2.25 8.24 5.36
N VAL A 144 -2.85 7.21 5.97
CA VAL A 144 -3.90 6.39 5.34
C VAL A 144 -5.23 6.40 6.10
N ALA A 145 -5.25 6.98 7.31
CA ALA A 145 -6.46 7.27 8.05
C ALA A 145 -6.20 8.31 9.14
N SER A 146 -7.21 9.11 9.46
CA SER A 146 -7.23 9.96 10.64
C SER A 146 -8.64 10.03 11.22
N THR A 147 -8.76 9.91 12.54
CA THR A 147 -10.05 10.00 13.23
C THR A 147 -9.88 10.62 14.62
N ASP A 148 -10.95 11.23 15.13
CA ASP A 148 -11.02 11.76 16.49
C ASP A 148 -12.00 10.91 17.30
N PHE A 149 -11.74 10.74 18.60
CA PHE A 149 -12.70 10.13 19.52
C PHE A 149 -12.69 10.87 20.86
N ILE A 150 -13.75 10.65 21.65
CA ILE A 150 -13.88 11.21 23.00
C ILE A 150 -14.07 10.08 24.01
N LEU A 151 -13.54 10.29 25.21
CA LEU A 151 -13.76 9.44 26.38
C LEU A 151 -14.46 10.26 27.48
N PRO A 152 -15.48 9.71 28.18
CA PRO A 152 -16.14 8.43 27.91
C PRO A 152 -16.76 8.39 26.51
N TYR A 153 -16.70 7.21 25.87
CA TYR A 153 -17.28 7.01 24.54
C TYR A 153 -18.81 6.95 24.65
N PRO A 154 -19.56 7.85 23.99
CA PRO A 154 -20.97 8.09 24.30
C PRO A 154 -21.91 6.93 23.95
N THR A 155 -21.48 6.02 23.06
CA THR A 155 -22.28 4.87 22.64
C THR A 155 -21.91 3.58 23.38
N SER A 156 -20.91 3.61 24.28
CA SER A 156 -20.52 2.49 25.12
C SER A 156 -21.07 2.67 26.53
N SER A 157 -21.72 1.64 27.09
CA SER A 157 -22.25 1.69 28.46
C SER A 157 -21.16 1.78 29.53
N SER A 158 -19.96 1.23 29.27
CA SER A 158 -18.78 1.38 30.13
C SER A 158 -18.03 2.69 29.88
N GLY A 159 -18.30 3.36 28.76
CA GLY A 159 -17.53 4.50 28.25
C GLY A 159 -16.23 4.11 27.55
N ASP A 160 -15.95 2.81 27.37
CA ASP A 160 -14.77 2.32 26.66
C ASP A 160 -14.87 2.54 25.15
N TYR A 161 -13.72 2.68 24.50
CA TYR A 161 -13.63 2.87 23.07
C TYR A 161 -13.06 1.62 22.38
N GLU A 162 -13.90 0.97 21.57
CA GLU A 162 -13.49 -0.10 20.66
C GLU A 162 -13.94 0.25 19.25
N TYR A 163 -13.00 0.31 18.31
CA TYR A 163 -13.31 0.73 16.94
C TYR A 163 -12.40 0.10 15.89
N THR A 164 -12.99 -0.26 14.75
CA THR A 164 -12.23 -0.71 13.58
C THR A 164 -11.98 0.46 12.62
N ILE A 165 -10.72 0.83 12.44
CA ILE A 165 -10.31 1.85 11.48
C ILE A 165 -10.03 1.17 10.13
N LYS A 166 -10.81 1.52 9.11
CA LYS A 166 -10.53 1.16 7.72
C LYS A 166 -9.61 2.20 7.10
N CYS A 167 -8.42 1.77 6.73
CA CYS A 167 -7.41 2.60 6.08
C CYS A 167 -7.57 2.61 4.57
N GLU A 168 -7.16 3.71 3.94
CA GLU A 168 -7.06 3.86 2.49
C GLU A 168 -5.84 3.10 1.95
N VAL A 169 -5.86 1.78 2.11
CA VAL A 169 -4.82 0.84 1.71
C VAL A 169 -5.47 -0.28 0.92
N TYR A 170 -4.98 -0.56 -0.28
CA TYR A 170 -5.64 -1.41 -1.26
C TYR A 170 -4.67 -2.34 -1.97
N ASP A 171 -5.23 -3.33 -2.66
CA ASP A 171 -4.47 -4.23 -3.52
C ASP A 171 -4.60 -3.81 -4.97
N LEU A 172 -3.52 -4.01 -5.72
CA LEU A 172 -3.53 -3.81 -7.16
C LEU A 172 -3.13 -5.10 -7.86
N LYS A 173 -4.04 -5.65 -8.65
CA LYS A 173 -3.74 -6.72 -9.62
C LYS A 173 -3.47 -6.11 -10.99
N VAL A 174 -2.28 -6.32 -11.51
CA VAL A 174 -1.90 -5.87 -12.86
C VAL A 174 -1.98 -7.07 -13.80
N ARG A 175 -2.95 -7.03 -14.73
CA ARG A 175 -3.09 -8.05 -15.79
C ARG A 175 -2.23 -7.67 -16.98
N VAL A 176 -1.27 -8.50 -17.35
CA VAL A 176 -0.32 -8.21 -18.44
C VAL A 176 -0.57 -9.16 -19.61
N ILE A 177 -0.93 -8.58 -20.76
CA ILE A 177 -1.31 -9.31 -21.97
C ILE A 177 -0.55 -8.83 -23.21
N ASN A 178 -0.50 -9.68 -24.23
CA ASN A 178 0.08 -9.38 -25.53
C ASN A 178 -0.96 -8.84 -26.53
N SER A 179 -0.56 -8.56 -27.77
CA SER A 179 -1.44 -8.04 -28.84
C SER A 179 -2.56 -9.01 -29.25
N LEU A 180 -2.48 -10.28 -28.84
CA LEU A 180 -3.49 -11.32 -29.07
C LEU A 180 -4.32 -11.63 -27.81
N ASN A 181 -4.29 -10.74 -26.80
CA ASN A 181 -4.95 -10.92 -25.50
C ASN A 181 -4.49 -12.17 -24.71
N LYS A 182 -3.31 -12.72 -25.02
CA LYS A 182 -2.72 -13.83 -24.27
C LYS A 182 -1.89 -13.29 -23.10
N PRO A 183 -1.90 -13.95 -21.93
CA PRO A 183 -1.11 -13.53 -20.78
C PRO A 183 0.39 -13.61 -21.07
N LEU A 184 1.15 -12.60 -20.64
CA LEU A 184 2.60 -12.54 -20.74
C LEU A 184 3.27 -12.95 -19.42
N ASN A 185 3.30 -14.26 -19.16
CA ASN A 185 3.98 -14.80 -17.97
C ASN A 185 5.49 -14.50 -18.03
N GLY A 186 6.08 -14.18 -16.88
CA GLY A 186 7.49 -13.80 -16.79
C GLY A 186 7.78 -12.33 -17.12
N ALA A 187 6.77 -11.55 -17.55
CA ALA A 187 6.90 -10.09 -17.53
C ALA A 187 7.19 -9.59 -16.11
N LYS A 188 8.01 -8.55 -16.00
CA LYS A 188 8.30 -7.87 -14.74
C LYS A 188 7.49 -6.58 -14.67
N VAL A 189 6.75 -6.40 -13.59
CA VAL A 189 6.04 -5.15 -13.28
C VAL A 189 6.78 -4.49 -12.12
N VAL A 190 7.19 -3.24 -12.30
CA VAL A 190 7.73 -2.39 -11.25
C VAL A 190 6.70 -1.30 -10.99
N ILE A 191 6.30 -1.13 -9.74
CA ILE A 191 5.43 -0.06 -9.30
C ILE A 191 6.24 0.95 -8.49
N SER A 192 6.02 2.24 -8.73
CA SER A 192 6.65 3.31 -7.97
C SER A 192 5.68 4.44 -7.64
N SER A 193 5.74 4.98 -6.42
CA SER A 193 4.98 6.17 -6.01
C SER A 193 5.89 7.42 -5.92
N PRO A 194 5.32 8.63 -6.01
CA PRO A 194 6.04 9.87 -5.68
C PRO A 194 6.55 9.93 -4.23
N THR A 195 5.95 9.15 -3.33
CA THR A 195 6.33 9.05 -1.91
C THR A 195 7.52 8.11 -1.66
N GLY A 196 8.10 7.53 -2.72
CA GLY A 196 9.29 6.69 -2.66
C GLY A 196 9.02 5.19 -2.46
N ILE A 197 7.76 4.75 -2.54
CA ILE A 197 7.43 3.32 -2.58
C ILE A 197 7.92 2.77 -3.91
N ILE A 198 8.70 1.69 -3.88
CA ILE A 198 9.13 0.96 -5.07
C ILE A 198 9.00 -0.54 -4.77
N GLU A 199 8.19 -1.24 -5.56
CA GLU A 199 8.02 -2.69 -5.47
C GLU A 199 8.09 -3.33 -6.86
N GLU A 200 8.52 -4.58 -6.94
CA GLU A 200 8.50 -5.33 -8.20
C GLU A 200 7.84 -6.70 -8.02
N CYS A 201 7.16 -7.14 -9.07
CA CYS A 201 6.47 -8.43 -9.10
C CYS A 201 6.53 -9.02 -10.50
N TYR A 202 6.76 -10.33 -10.60
CA TYR A 202 6.76 -11.06 -11.86
C TYR A 202 5.38 -11.64 -12.15
N VAL A 203 4.93 -11.49 -13.39
CA VAL A 203 3.62 -11.96 -13.85
C VAL A 203 3.59 -13.49 -13.82
N ARG A 204 2.63 -14.03 -13.08
CA ARG A 204 2.31 -15.47 -13.02
C ARG A 204 0.81 -15.67 -13.25
N GLY A 205 0.43 -16.58 -14.14
CA GLY A 205 -0.97 -16.75 -14.53
C GLY A 205 -1.58 -15.49 -15.18
N GLY A 206 -0.75 -14.66 -15.81
CA GLY A 206 -1.17 -13.39 -16.43
C GLY A 206 -1.36 -12.21 -15.47
N ILE A 207 -1.10 -12.39 -14.17
CA ILE A 207 -1.30 -11.36 -13.14
C ILE A 207 -0.01 -11.12 -12.36
N ALA A 208 0.31 -9.86 -12.09
CA ALA A 208 1.21 -9.44 -11.02
C ALA A 208 0.38 -8.78 -9.91
N GLU A 209 0.50 -9.25 -8.68
CA GLU A 209 -0.28 -8.72 -7.54
C GLU A 209 0.63 -7.93 -6.61
N PHE A 210 0.19 -6.71 -6.27
CA PHE A 210 0.80 -5.86 -5.26
C PHE A 210 -0.20 -5.66 -4.12
N LYS A 211 0.27 -5.85 -2.89
CA LYS A 211 -0.59 -5.85 -1.70
C LYS A 211 -0.32 -4.65 -0.82
N ASP A 212 -1.39 -4.22 -0.16
CA ASP A 212 -1.33 -3.19 0.88
C ASP A 212 -0.59 -1.93 0.41
N LEU A 213 -0.99 -1.42 -0.76
CA LEU A 213 -0.53 -0.14 -1.29
C LEU A 213 -1.41 0.98 -0.72
N PRO A 214 -0.82 2.03 -0.13
CA PRO A 214 -1.55 3.26 0.19
C PRO A 214 -2.30 3.80 -1.04
N TYR A 215 -3.44 4.44 -0.81
CA TYR A 215 -4.11 5.25 -1.82
C TYR A 215 -3.16 6.28 -2.42
N GLY A 216 -3.27 6.49 -3.72
CA GLY A 216 -2.54 7.55 -4.41
C GLY A 216 -2.12 7.16 -5.81
N ASP A 217 -1.30 8.02 -6.41
CA ASP A 217 -0.82 7.87 -7.78
C ASP A 217 0.46 7.03 -7.83
N TYR A 218 0.49 6.10 -8.77
CA TYR A 218 1.60 5.21 -9.03
C TYR A 218 1.95 5.21 -10.51
N THR A 219 3.23 4.95 -10.78
CA THR A 219 3.74 4.62 -12.11
C THR A 219 4.04 3.13 -12.16
N LEU A 220 3.52 2.47 -13.18
CA LEU A 220 3.75 1.07 -13.51
C LEU A 220 4.70 1.00 -14.70
N ASP A 221 5.89 0.47 -14.50
CA ASP A 221 6.81 0.09 -15.56
C ASP A 221 6.73 -1.41 -15.79
N VAL A 222 6.32 -1.82 -16.99
CA VAL A 222 6.21 -3.24 -17.37
C VAL A 222 7.25 -3.59 -18.40
N TYR A 223 8.02 -4.62 -18.12
CA TYR A 223 9.10 -5.14 -18.95
C TYR A 223 8.78 -6.57 -19.38
N TYR A 224 8.96 -6.86 -20.67
CA TYR A 224 8.89 -8.21 -21.20
C TYR A 224 9.92 -8.35 -22.32
N LEU A 225 11.00 -9.09 -22.06
CA LEU A 225 12.14 -9.21 -22.97
C LEU A 225 12.64 -7.81 -23.40
N ASN A 226 12.71 -7.54 -24.70
CA ASN A 226 13.11 -6.26 -25.29
C ASN A 226 11.99 -5.19 -25.32
N LYS A 227 10.80 -5.45 -24.75
CA LYS A 227 9.68 -4.51 -24.74
C LYS A 227 9.50 -3.90 -23.36
N ARG A 228 9.14 -2.61 -23.34
CA ARG A 228 8.77 -1.85 -22.15
C ARG A 228 7.53 -1.01 -22.42
N THR A 229 6.67 -0.86 -21.42
CA THR A 229 5.65 0.20 -21.40
C THR A 229 5.55 0.81 -20.00
N THR A 230 5.15 2.06 -19.94
CA THR A 230 4.96 2.80 -18.70
C THR A 230 3.52 3.30 -18.65
N ARG A 231 2.84 3.11 -17.52
CA ARG A 231 1.46 3.56 -17.29
C ARG A 231 1.37 4.27 -15.95
N ARG A 232 0.48 5.25 -15.85
CA ARG A 232 0.11 5.85 -14.57
C ARG A 232 -1.24 5.32 -14.14
N VAL A 233 -1.40 5.11 -12.85
CA VAL A 233 -2.62 4.59 -12.25
C VAL A 233 -2.80 5.17 -10.86
N THR A 234 -4.04 5.48 -10.50
CA THR A 234 -4.39 5.87 -9.13
C THR A 234 -4.96 4.65 -8.42
N VAL A 235 -4.27 4.17 -7.39
CA VAL A 235 -4.72 3.05 -6.57
C VAL A 235 -5.73 3.54 -5.55
N GLY A 236 -6.87 2.86 -5.43
CA GLY A 236 -7.96 3.22 -4.52
C GLY A 236 -9.06 2.16 -4.49
N ALA A 237 -10.12 2.41 -3.71
CA ALA A 237 -11.20 1.43 -3.45
C ALA A 237 -11.86 0.84 -4.69
N GLY A 238 -11.96 1.61 -5.78
CA GLY A 238 -12.61 1.18 -7.02
C GLY A 238 -11.72 0.37 -7.97
N LEU A 239 -10.40 0.31 -7.73
CA LEU A 239 -9.46 -0.29 -8.66
C LEU A 239 -8.91 -1.61 -8.14
N LEU A 240 -9.59 -2.70 -8.47
CA LEU A 240 -9.17 -4.06 -8.10
C LEU A 240 -8.20 -4.68 -9.12
N SER A 241 -8.29 -4.27 -10.39
CA SER A 241 -7.49 -4.82 -11.49
C SER A 241 -7.21 -3.76 -12.55
N TYR A 242 -5.99 -3.73 -13.06
CA TYR A 242 -5.55 -2.84 -14.14
C TYR A 242 -4.92 -3.65 -15.27
N GLU A 243 -5.46 -3.56 -16.48
CA GLU A 243 -4.92 -4.26 -17.64
C GLU A 243 -3.86 -3.41 -18.37
N ILE A 244 -2.73 -4.05 -18.67
CA ILE A 244 -1.68 -3.49 -19.52
C ILE A 244 -1.45 -4.43 -20.70
N ARG A 245 -1.64 -3.90 -21.91
CA ARG A 245 -1.30 -4.57 -23.16
C ARG A 245 0.07 -4.13 -23.67
N LEU A 246 0.97 -5.07 -23.88
CA LEU A 246 2.26 -4.85 -24.54
C LEU A 246 2.14 -5.16 -26.03
N ASP A 247 2.85 -4.41 -26.85
CA ASP A 247 2.96 -4.64 -28.30
C ASP A 247 3.89 -5.83 -28.59
N VAL A 248 3.35 -7.02 -28.34
CA VAL A 248 4.00 -8.31 -28.52
C VAL A 248 3.03 -9.21 -29.28
N LEU A 249 3.40 -9.64 -30.47
CA LEU A 249 2.67 -10.64 -31.24
C LEU A 249 3.12 -12.06 -30.84
N PHE A 250 4.43 -12.30 -30.85
CA PHE A 250 5.06 -13.54 -30.39
C PHE A 250 6.47 -13.27 -29.85
N ALA A 251 7.05 -14.25 -29.17
CA ALA A 251 8.44 -14.22 -28.74
C ALA A 251 9.17 -15.48 -29.20
N ILE A 252 10.41 -15.33 -29.64
CA ILE A 252 11.30 -16.41 -30.06
C ILE A 252 12.73 -16.03 -29.68
N ASP A 253 13.49 -16.99 -29.16
CA ASP A 253 14.91 -16.85 -28.81
C ASP A 253 15.21 -15.61 -27.94
N GLY A 254 14.41 -15.39 -26.89
CA GLY A 254 14.60 -14.27 -25.97
C GLY A 254 14.23 -12.88 -26.54
N TYR A 255 13.68 -12.81 -27.75
CA TYR A 255 13.20 -11.57 -28.37
C TYR A 255 11.69 -11.60 -28.59
N ALA A 256 10.99 -10.53 -28.20
CA ALA A 256 9.58 -10.30 -28.45
C ALA A 256 9.38 -9.40 -29.68
N PHE A 257 8.58 -9.87 -30.63
CA PHE A 257 8.28 -9.18 -31.87
C PHE A 257 6.90 -8.53 -31.84
N SER A 258 6.80 -7.28 -32.27
CA SER A 258 5.52 -6.58 -32.53
C SER A 258 4.97 -6.91 -33.92
N LEU A 259 3.70 -6.61 -34.18
CA LEU A 259 3.11 -6.82 -35.50
C LEU A 259 3.91 -6.10 -36.61
N ARG A 260 4.37 -4.87 -36.35
CA ARG A 260 5.16 -4.10 -37.33
C ARG A 260 6.50 -4.76 -37.63
N GLU A 261 7.21 -5.23 -36.60
CA GLU A 261 8.49 -5.92 -36.76
C GLU A 261 8.31 -7.23 -37.54
N THR A 262 7.21 -7.96 -37.27
CA THR A 262 6.93 -9.21 -37.99
C THR A 262 6.63 -9.00 -39.47
N ILE A 263 5.91 -7.92 -39.81
CA ILE A 263 5.67 -7.54 -41.21
C ILE A 263 6.98 -7.15 -41.89
N LEU A 264 7.84 -6.35 -41.23
CA LEU A 264 9.14 -5.96 -41.78
C LEU A 264 10.07 -7.16 -42.00
N LEU A 265 10.09 -8.12 -41.07
CA LEU A 265 10.81 -9.38 -41.25
C LEU A 265 10.28 -10.17 -42.44
N GLY A 266 8.96 -10.28 -42.59
CA GLY A 266 8.34 -10.98 -43.73
C GLY A 266 8.70 -10.35 -45.08
N ILE A 267 8.65 -9.02 -45.17
CA ILE A 267 9.06 -8.28 -46.38
C ILE A 267 10.56 -8.50 -46.65
N GLY A 268 11.41 -8.41 -45.62
CA GLY A 268 12.85 -8.63 -45.73
C GLY A 268 13.20 -10.04 -46.22
N ILE A 269 12.58 -11.07 -45.64
CA ILE A 269 12.78 -12.47 -46.03
C ILE A 269 12.33 -12.69 -47.48
N THR A 270 11.17 -12.15 -47.86
CA THR A 270 10.62 -12.27 -49.22
C THR A 270 11.53 -11.58 -50.24
N GLY A 271 11.97 -10.35 -49.94
CA GLY A 271 12.89 -9.59 -50.79
C GLY A 271 14.24 -10.30 -50.95
N PHE A 272 14.80 -10.84 -49.86
CA PHE A 272 16.04 -11.61 -49.88
C PHE A 272 15.91 -12.89 -50.72
N ALA A 273 14.80 -13.63 -50.58
CA ALA A 273 14.54 -14.81 -51.40
C ALA A 273 14.46 -14.47 -52.90
N ILE A 274 13.78 -13.38 -53.27
CA ILE A 274 13.73 -12.90 -54.65
C ILE A 274 15.13 -12.54 -55.15
N ALA A 275 15.94 -11.85 -54.35
CA ALA A 275 17.31 -11.50 -54.69
C ALA A 275 18.19 -12.74 -54.94
N LEU A 276 18.05 -13.79 -54.11
CA LEU A 276 18.76 -15.06 -54.31
C LEU A 276 18.34 -15.76 -55.61
N VAL A 277 17.06 -15.74 -55.96
CA VAL A 277 16.57 -16.32 -57.23
C VAL A 277 17.13 -15.55 -58.44
N ILE A 278 17.14 -14.21 -58.38
CA ILE A 278 17.73 -13.38 -59.43
C ILE A 278 19.23 -13.67 -59.55
N LEU A 279 19.95 -13.72 -58.43
CA LEU A 279 21.38 -14.04 -58.40
C LEU A 279 21.67 -15.42 -59.00
N ALA A 280 20.90 -16.44 -58.63
CA ALA A 280 21.04 -17.79 -59.18
C ALA A 280 20.81 -17.81 -60.71
N LYS A 281 19.80 -17.09 -61.22
CA LYS A 281 19.56 -16.94 -62.67
C LYS A 281 20.73 -16.25 -63.38
N VAL A 282 21.28 -15.19 -62.79
CA VAL A 282 22.46 -14.48 -63.33
C VAL A 282 23.67 -15.42 -63.40
N ILE A 283 23.98 -16.15 -62.33
CA ILE A 283 25.07 -17.12 -62.30
C ILE A 283 24.86 -18.22 -63.36
N ALA A 284 23.66 -18.80 -63.46
CA ALA A 284 23.34 -19.83 -64.45
C ALA A 284 23.53 -19.32 -65.89
N SER A 285 23.06 -18.11 -66.20
CA SER A 285 23.24 -17.50 -67.53
C SER A 285 24.72 -17.29 -67.89
N LYS A 286 25.56 -16.93 -66.91
CA LYS A 286 27.00 -16.74 -67.09
C LYS A 286 27.74 -18.05 -67.28
N ILE A 287 27.31 -19.14 -66.62
CA ILE A 287 27.84 -20.49 -66.84
C ILE A 287 27.46 -20.99 -68.24
N ILE A 288 26.23 -20.75 -68.70
CA ILE A 288 25.78 -21.11 -70.04
C ILE A 288 26.56 -20.32 -71.11
N SER A 289 26.82 -19.02 -70.89
CA SER A 289 27.59 -18.22 -71.83
C SER A 289 29.06 -18.66 -71.94
N LEU A 290 29.65 -19.18 -70.86
CA LEU A 290 30.99 -19.77 -70.83
C LEU A 290 31.07 -21.15 -71.52
N ARG A 291 29.96 -21.89 -71.60
CA ARG A 291 29.87 -23.20 -72.28
C ARG A 291 29.54 -23.12 -73.77
N ARG A 292 29.29 -21.93 -74.34
CA ARG A 292 29.01 -21.78 -75.79
C ARG A 292 30.33 -21.87 -76.60
N PRO A 293 30.47 -22.78 -77.58
CA PRO A 293 31.69 -22.90 -78.37
C PRO A 293 31.88 -21.69 -79.30
N LYS A 294 33.13 -21.20 -79.43
CA LYS A 294 33.52 -20.09 -80.33
C LYS A 294 33.10 -20.41 -81.77
N ARG A 295 32.10 -19.70 -82.32
CA ARG A 295 31.75 -19.74 -83.75
C ARG A 295 32.89 -19.14 -84.60
N ARG A 296 33.45 -19.93 -85.52
CA ARG A 296 34.38 -19.49 -86.59
C ARG A 296 33.71 -18.43 -87.47
N LYS A 297 34.35 -17.26 -87.64
CA LYS A 297 33.90 -16.19 -88.55
C LYS A 297 34.05 -16.63 -90.02
N LYS A 298 33.01 -16.44 -90.83
CA LYS A 298 33.00 -16.65 -92.30
C LYS A 298 33.36 -15.32 -93.00
N LYS A 299 34.28 -15.34 -93.96
CA LYS A 299 34.68 -14.22 -94.85
C LYS A 299 33.50 -13.82 -95.75
N VAL A 300 33.33 -12.52 -96.00
CA VAL A 300 32.39 -11.96 -96.98
C VAL A 300 33.21 -11.40 -98.14
N GLU A 301 32.93 -11.84 -99.37
CA GLU A 301 33.54 -11.30 -100.61
C GLU A 301 32.70 -10.12 -101.15
N LEU A 302 33.39 -9.09 -101.63
CA LEU A 302 32.81 -7.90 -102.29
C LEU A 302 32.31 -8.26 -103.70
N PHE A 303 31.09 -7.85 -104.04
CA PHE A 303 30.57 -7.88 -105.40
C PHE A 303 30.44 -6.44 -105.94
N VAL A 304 31.11 -6.14 -107.06
CA VAL A 304 31.07 -4.84 -107.76
C VAL A 304 30.39 -5.05 -109.12
N PRO A 305 29.30 -4.35 -109.47
CA PRO A 305 28.72 -4.46 -110.81
C PRO A 305 29.37 -3.49 -111.81
N PHE A 306 29.61 -4.03 -113.00
CA PHE A 306 30.25 -3.42 -114.18
C PHE A 306 29.23 -2.63 -115.03
N ARG A 307 29.65 -1.52 -115.65
CA ARG A 307 28.85 -0.63 -116.50
C ARG A 307 29.45 -0.61 -117.91
N PRO A 308 28.66 -0.62 -118.99
CA PRO A 308 29.12 -0.11 -120.29
C PRO A 308 28.31 1.12 -120.74
N GLU A 309 29.03 2.03 -121.39
CA GLU A 309 28.57 3.27 -122.01
C GLU A 309 27.98 3.07 -123.42
N GLY A 310 27.09 3.99 -123.82
CA GLY A 310 27.22 4.71 -125.09
C GLY A 310 26.29 4.34 -126.25
N GLY A 311 25.59 5.34 -126.81
CA GLY A 311 25.05 5.28 -128.18
C GLY A 311 23.91 6.26 -128.49
N ARG A 312 24.19 7.25 -129.35
CA ARG A 312 23.38 8.42 -129.76
C ARG A 312 22.18 8.10 -130.67
N SER A 313 21.12 8.91 -130.58
CA SER A 313 20.66 9.90 -131.59
C SER A 313 19.45 10.65 -131.07
#